data_AF-S4RGM1-F1
#
_entry.id   AF-S4RGM1-F1
#
_cell.length_a   1.000
_cell.length_b   1.000
_cell.length_c   1.000
_cell.angle_alpha   90.00
_cell.angle_beta   90.00
_cell.angle_gamma   90.00
#
_symmetry.space_group_name_H-M   'P 1'
#
loop_
_entity.id
_entity.type
_entity.pdbx_description
1 polymer ?
#
loop_
_entity_poly.entity_id
_entity_poly.type
_entity_poly.pdbx_seq_one_letter_code
_entity_poly.pdbx_strand_id
1 'polypeptide(L)'
;FGRNESGARSFVEAHSAAAELVLERGVLAAWGHSTNMTAVNLERLVEARLKMQEFTEAWGEKTKYLYDDIRDGFPDDLRRLLREMRIMGSANLHPAAREELNRVILQMQTTYSTGAVCKPGHSSGPDCFPLEPELDHIMATSRSYTQLLYYWEGWRTDVGRPLRAPYAHFVQLSNEASRADGFADTGEFWRSVYETETFRADLERLYDELRPLYLHMHAYVRRRLHRRYGERLVNLRGPIPAHLLGDMWAQQWQGIYDLVVPYPGKTRVDVTSAMVEQGWNTTHMFRVSEEFFTSLGLMEMPPEFWNGSMLEKPADGREVVCHASAWDFYNRKDFRIKQCTSVTMTDLVRAHHEMGHVQYFLQYKEQPVPFRRGANPGFHEAIGDVMALSVATPRHLKKIGLLE
;
A
#
# COMPACT_ATOMS: atom_id res chain seq x y z
N PHE A 1 18.66 33.14 -2.34
CA PHE A 1 19.59 32.10 -1.88
C PHE A 1 20.85 32.18 -2.71
N GLY A 2 22.03 32.04 -2.09
CA GLY A 2 23.30 32.08 -2.82
C GLY A 2 23.50 30.82 -3.68
N ARG A 3 24.17 30.96 -4.83
CA ARG A 3 24.53 29.84 -5.71
C ARG A 3 25.85 29.20 -5.29
N ASN A 4 25.90 28.74 -4.03
CA ASN A 4 27.03 28.06 -3.41
C ASN A 4 26.50 27.06 -2.36
N GLU A 5 27.38 26.27 -1.76
CA GLU A 5 26.98 25.22 -0.81
C GLU A 5 26.15 25.78 0.36
N SER A 6 26.60 26.86 1.00
CA SER A 6 25.90 27.47 2.13
C SER A 6 24.49 27.94 1.72
N GLY A 7 24.36 28.61 0.56
CA GLY A 7 23.07 29.07 0.05
C GLY A 7 22.12 27.92 -0.31
N ALA A 8 22.67 26.82 -0.83
CA ALA A 8 21.91 25.60 -1.12
C ALA A 8 21.44 24.88 0.16
N ARG A 9 22.26 24.81 1.21
CA ARG A 9 21.84 24.26 2.52
C ARG A 9 20.70 25.08 3.13
N SER A 10 20.84 26.41 3.18
CA SER A 10 19.76 27.29 3.64
C SER A 10 18.50 27.20 2.77
N PHE A 11 18.63 26.92 1.47
CA PHE A 11 17.51 26.68 0.58
C PHE A 11 16.77 25.38 0.91
N VAL A 12 17.49 24.28 1.17
CA VAL A 12 16.91 23.00 1.59
C VAL A 12 16.21 23.13 2.96
N GLU A 13 16.81 23.85 3.90
CA GLU A 13 16.21 24.10 5.23
C GLU A 13 14.90 24.89 5.09
N ALA A 14 14.92 25.98 4.32
CA ALA A 14 13.72 26.79 4.06
C ALA A 14 12.64 25.99 3.31
N HIS A 15 13.04 25.17 2.33
CA HIS A 15 12.12 24.25 1.65
C HIS A 15 11.50 23.28 2.65
N SER A 16 12.30 22.62 3.48
CA SER A 16 11.82 21.60 4.41
C SER A 16 10.82 22.20 5.41
N ALA A 17 11.13 23.36 6.00
CA ALA A 17 10.23 24.05 6.92
C ALA A 17 8.88 24.41 6.26
N ALA A 18 8.89 24.85 5.00
CA ALA A 18 7.67 25.15 4.27
C ALA A 18 6.93 23.87 3.82
N ALA A 19 7.66 22.83 3.43
CA ALA A 19 7.12 21.55 3.00
C ALA A 19 6.38 20.84 4.13
N GLU A 20 6.90 20.87 5.37
CA GLU A 20 6.20 20.30 6.53
C GLU A 20 4.77 20.84 6.65
N LEU A 21 4.58 22.17 6.50
CA LEU A 21 3.26 22.81 6.60
C LEU A 21 2.32 22.43 5.45
N VAL A 22 2.84 22.36 4.22
CA VAL A 22 2.02 22.07 3.03
C VAL A 22 1.66 20.58 2.99
N LEU A 23 2.61 19.70 3.29
CA LEU A 23 2.40 18.26 3.34
C LEU A 23 1.49 17.86 4.49
N GLU A 24 1.63 18.46 5.68
CA GLU A 24 0.73 18.21 6.81
C GLU A 24 -0.74 18.49 6.43
N ARG A 25 -1.00 19.64 5.79
CA ARG A 25 -2.36 19.98 5.32
C ARG A 25 -2.86 18.99 4.28
N GLY A 26 -2.00 18.58 3.35
CA GLY A 26 -2.30 17.55 2.35
C GLY A 26 -2.67 16.21 2.98
N VAL A 27 -1.86 15.73 3.91
CA VAL A 27 -2.06 14.46 4.60
C VAL A 27 -3.28 14.52 5.50
N LEU A 28 -3.55 15.64 6.19
CA LEU A 28 -4.79 15.83 6.97
C LEU A 28 -6.05 15.73 6.10
N ALA A 29 -6.05 16.34 4.91
CA ALA A 29 -7.17 16.24 3.98
C ALA A 29 -7.35 14.80 3.46
N ALA A 30 -6.24 14.12 3.14
CA ALA A 30 -6.24 12.73 2.69
C ALA A 30 -6.72 11.76 3.79
N TRP A 31 -6.30 11.98 5.03
CA TRP A 31 -6.77 11.27 6.21
C TRP A 31 -8.27 11.48 6.43
N GLY A 32 -8.73 12.73 6.37
CA GLY A 32 -10.14 13.08 6.55
C GLY A 32 -11.05 12.43 5.51
N HIS A 33 -10.60 12.33 4.25
CA HIS A 33 -11.32 11.58 3.22
C HIS A 33 -11.26 10.06 3.45
N SER A 34 -10.07 9.51 3.74
CA SER A 34 -9.88 8.05 3.84
C SER A 34 -10.57 7.43 5.06
N THR A 35 -10.82 8.22 6.10
CA THR A 35 -11.53 7.81 7.33
C THR A 35 -12.97 8.30 7.40
N ASN A 36 -13.43 9.04 6.38
CA ASN A 36 -14.80 9.49 6.22
C ASN A 36 -15.05 9.94 4.76
N MET A 37 -15.44 9.01 3.91
CA MET A 37 -15.61 9.23 2.47
C MET A 37 -16.89 10.01 2.17
N THR A 38 -16.76 11.34 2.03
CA THR A 38 -17.85 12.25 1.67
C THR A 38 -17.42 13.17 0.54
N ALA A 39 -18.39 13.70 -0.21
CA ALA A 39 -18.12 14.68 -1.26
C ALA A 39 -17.34 15.91 -0.73
N VAL A 40 -17.68 16.39 0.47
CA VAL A 40 -17.00 17.52 1.10
C VAL A 40 -15.54 17.20 1.44
N ASN A 41 -15.26 16.02 1.98
CA ASN A 41 -13.87 15.63 2.27
C ASN A 41 -13.08 15.36 0.99
N LEU A 42 -13.74 14.88 -0.06
CA LEU A 42 -13.14 14.70 -1.38
C LEU A 42 -12.75 16.04 -2.00
N GLU A 43 -13.61 17.05 -1.96
CA GLU A 43 -13.32 18.42 -2.41
C GLU A 43 -12.12 19.01 -1.66
N ARG A 44 -12.09 18.87 -0.33
CA ARG A 44 -10.95 19.32 0.50
C ARG A 44 -9.65 18.62 0.13
N LEU A 45 -9.70 17.32 -0.15
CA LEU A 45 -8.54 16.55 -0.61
C LEU A 45 -8.04 17.06 -1.97
N VAL A 46 -8.94 17.35 -2.91
CA VAL A 46 -8.58 17.92 -4.22
C VAL A 46 -7.89 19.27 -4.06
N GLU A 47 -8.48 20.17 -3.27
CA GLU A 47 -7.93 21.50 -3.01
C GLU A 47 -6.53 21.41 -2.38
N ALA A 48 -6.35 20.52 -1.40
CA ALA A 48 -5.06 20.32 -0.75
C ALA A 48 -4.00 19.76 -1.71
N ARG A 49 -4.38 18.82 -2.60
CA ARG A 49 -3.49 18.28 -3.64
C ARG A 49 -3.03 19.36 -4.62
N LEU A 50 -3.93 20.26 -5.04
CA LEU A 50 -3.58 21.37 -5.94
C LEU A 50 -2.56 22.30 -5.27
N LYS A 51 -2.76 22.67 -3.99
CA LYS A 51 -1.78 23.48 -3.24
C LYS A 51 -0.43 22.79 -3.07
N MET A 52 -0.41 21.46 -2.88
CA MET A 52 0.84 20.69 -2.87
C MET A 52 1.54 20.73 -4.24
N GLN A 53 0.79 20.66 -5.34
CA GLN A 53 1.35 20.74 -6.69
C GLN A 53 1.91 22.14 -6.98
N GLU A 54 1.21 23.22 -6.59
CA GLU A 54 1.71 24.60 -6.67
C GLU A 54 3.02 24.80 -5.89
N PHE A 55 3.08 24.27 -4.67
CA PHE A 55 4.30 24.27 -3.87
C PHE A 55 5.44 23.53 -4.56
N THR A 56 5.15 22.32 -5.07
CA THR A 56 6.14 21.47 -5.75
C THR A 56 6.68 22.15 -7.01
N GLU A 57 5.81 22.77 -7.81
CA GLU A 57 6.20 23.57 -8.97
C GLU A 57 7.13 24.72 -8.57
N ALA A 58 6.69 25.58 -7.64
CA ALA A 58 7.44 26.78 -7.28
C ALA A 58 8.84 26.47 -6.73
N TRP A 59 8.96 25.43 -5.89
CA TRP A 59 10.26 25.01 -5.34
C TRP A 59 11.08 24.20 -6.34
N GLY A 60 10.44 23.39 -7.18
CA GLY A 60 11.10 22.61 -8.23
C GLY A 60 11.73 23.50 -9.30
N GLU A 61 10.97 24.47 -9.83
CA GLU A 61 11.50 25.46 -10.79
C GLU A 61 12.65 26.27 -10.19
N LYS A 62 12.49 26.70 -8.94
CA LYS A 62 13.55 27.46 -8.23
C LYS A 62 14.79 26.60 -7.98
N THR A 63 14.63 25.31 -7.72
CA THR A 63 15.74 24.36 -7.60
C THR A 63 16.48 24.24 -8.93
N LYS A 64 15.74 24.02 -10.03
CA LYS A 64 16.30 23.95 -11.38
C LYS A 64 17.06 25.24 -11.73
N TYR A 65 16.44 26.41 -11.52
CA TYR A 65 17.03 27.72 -11.83
C TYR A 65 18.31 28.03 -11.04
N LEU A 66 18.35 27.73 -9.74
CA LEU A 66 19.47 28.12 -8.89
C LEU A 66 20.65 27.15 -8.98
N TYR A 67 20.38 25.86 -9.16
CA TYR A 67 21.36 24.82 -8.85
C TYR A 67 21.60 23.76 -9.93
N ASP A 68 20.78 23.60 -10.97
CA ASP A 68 20.93 22.45 -11.90
C ASP A 68 22.31 22.38 -12.57
N ASP A 69 22.93 23.53 -12.87
CA ASP A 69 24.24 23.63 -13.54
C ASP A 69 25.44 23.51 -12.59
N ILE A 70 25.23 23.64 -11.28
CA ILE A 70 26.31 23.58 -10.26
C ILE A 70 26.15 22.44 -9.25
N ARG A 71 25.00 21.77 -9.24
CA ARG A 71 24.63 20.74 -8.24
C ARG A 71 25.63 19.60 -8.16
N ASP A 72 26.19 19.19 -9.29
CA ASP A 72 27.09 18.03 -9.35
C ASP A 72 28.46 18.32 -8.69
N GLY A 73 28.77 19.59 -8.40
CA GLY A 73 29.93 20.01 -7.62
C GLY A 73 29.69 20.09 -6.10
N PHE A 74 28.47 19.84 -5.61
CA PHE A 74 28.17 19.82 -4.18
C PHE A 74 28.42 18.44 -3.54
N PRO A 75 28.57 18.39 -2.19
CA PRO A 75 28.62 17.13 -1.45
C PRO A 75 27.42 16.21 -1.74
N ASP A 76 27.62 14.89 -1.59
CA ASP A 76 26.66 13.86 -2.01
C ASP A 76 25.26 14.02 -1.39
N ASP A 77 25.18 14.36 -0.10
CA ASP A 77 23.93 14.60 0.61
C ASP A 77 23.14 15.73 -0.05
N LEU A 78 23.80 16.87 -0.27
CA LEU A 78 23.18 18.07 -0.84
C LEU A 78 22.84 17.89 -2.31
N ARG A 79 23.72 17.24 -3.08
CA ARG A 79 23.47 16.87 -4.48
C ARG A 79 22.21 16.00 -4.59
N ARG A 80 22.08 14.99 -3.73
CA ARG A 80 20.89 14.12 -3.69
C ARG A 80 19.63 14.91 -3.31
N LEU A 81 19.67 15.74 -2.26
CA LEU A 81 18.53 16.60 -1.86
C LEU A 81 18.02 17.46 -3.02
N LEU A 82 18.93 18.17 -3.70
CA LEU A 82 18.60 19.03 -4.83
C LEU A 82 18.09 18.24 -6.04
N ARG A 83 18.60 17.01 -6.25
CA ARG A 83 18.09 16.11 -7.29
C ARG A 83 16.66 15.64 -7.00
N GLU A 84 16.28 15.44 -5.74
CA GLU A 84 14.89 15.13 -5.40
C GLU A 84 13.99 16.35 -5.54
N MET A 85 14.43 17.50 -5.04
CA MET A 85 13.63 18.74 -5.05
C MET A 85 13.34 19.29 -6.45
N ARG A 86 14.17 18.98 -7.46
CA ARG A 86 13.93 19.39 -8.85
C ARG A 86 12.86 18.56 -9.56
N ILE A 87 12.51 17.37 -9.06
CA ILE A 87 11.51 16.51 -9.71
C ILE A 87 10.12 17.01 -9.34
N MET A 88 9.36 17.47 -10.35
CA MET A 88 8.05 18.08 -10.13
C MET A 88 6.90 17.08 -10.34
N GLY A 89 7.14 15.98 -11.05
CA GLY A 89 6.12 14.96 -11.32
C GLY A 89 4.89 15.58 -11.96
N SER A 90 3.70 15.29 -11.41
CA SER A 90 2.43 15.86 -11.88
C SER A 90 2.38 17.39 -11.90
N ALA A 91 3.21 18.06 -11.10
CA ALA A 91 3.30 19.52 -11.09
C ALA A 91 3.99 20.09 -12.35
N ASN A 92 4.56 19.27 -13.25
CA ASN A 92 4.99 19.74 -14.56
C ASN A 92 3.83 20.07 -15.52
N LEU A 93 2.65 19.47 -15.32
CA LEU A 93 1.51 19.65 -16.22
C LEU A 93 1.00 21.10 -16.14
N HIS A 94 0.37 21.61 -17.19
CA HIS A 94 -0.37 22.87 -17.08
C HIS A 94 -1.54 22.75 -16.08
N PRO A 95 -1.98 23.83 -15.42
CA PRO A 95 -3.01 23.77 -14.36
C PRO A 95 -4.28 22.98 -14.73
N ALA A 96 -4.82 23.19 -15.94
CA ALA A 96 -6.00 22.44 -16.42
C ALA A 96 -5.73 20.93 -16.55
N ALA A 97 -4.54 20.53 -17.00
CA ALA A 97 -4.14 19.13 -17.10
C ALA A 97 -3.83 18.52 -15.72
N ARG A 98 -3.36 19.32 -14.74
CA ARG A 98 -3.22 18.89 -13.34
C ARG A 98 -4.59 18.57 -12.73
N GLU A 99 -5.56 19.45 -12.92
CA GLU A 99 -6.93 19.24 -12.48
C GLU A 99 -7.56 18.00 -13.12
N GLU A 100 -7.35 17.81 -14.43
CA GLU A 100 -7.80 16.62 -15.15
C GLU A 100 -7.18 15.33 -14.58
N LEU A 101 -5.86 15.31 -14.38
CA LEU A 101 -5.16 14.16 -13.81
C LEU A 101 -5.72 13.81 -12.43
N ASN A 102 -5.90 14.81 -11.56
CA ASN A 102 -6.49 14.62 -10.24
C ASN A 102 -7.90 14.06 -10.33
N ARG A 103 -8.74 14.57 -11.24
CA ARG A 103 -10.12 14.09 -11.44
C ARG A 103 -10.16 12.64 -11.92
N VAL A 104 -9.29 12.27 -12.85
CA VAL A 104 -9.22 10.92 -13.42
C VAL A 104 -8.74 9.91 -12.39
N ILE A 105 -7.73 10.26 -11.58
CA ILE A 105 -7.28 9.43 -10.45
C ILE A 105 -8.44 9.19 -9.47
N LEU A 106 -9.15 10.25 -9.10
CA LEU A 106 -10.28 10.15 -8.17
C LEU A 106 -11.43 9.32 -8.75
N GLN A 107 -11.77 9.52 -10.03
CA GLN A 107 -12.77 8.71 -10.71
C GLN A 107 -12.42 7.22 -10.67
N MET A 108 -11.16 6.87 -10.93
CA MET A 108 -10.68 5.48 -10.85
C MET A 108 -10.76 4.93 -9.42
N GLN A 109 -10.31 5.71 -8.44
CA GLN A 109 -10.35 5.33 -7.01
C GLN A 109 -11.78 5.08 -6.55
N THR A 110 -12.70 6.01 -6.82
CA THR A 110 -14.12 5.87 -6.46
C THR A 110 -14.75 4.67 -7.15
N THR A 111 -14.54 4.51 -8.46
CA THR A 111 -15.10 3.37 -9.23
C THR A 111 -14.65 2.03 -8.65
N TYR A 112 -13.38 1.92 -8.25
CA TYR A 112 -12.86 0.72 -7.62
C TYR A 112 -13.41 0.51 -6.20
N SER A 113 -13.40 1.55 -5.36
CA SER A 113 -13.80 1.43 -3.94
C SER A 113 -15.29 1.21 -3.73
N THR A 114 -16.14 1.76 -4.60
CA THR A 114 -17.61 1.60 -4.51
C THR A 114 -18.14 0.56 -5.48
N GLY A 115 -17.26 -0.12 -6.23
CA GLY A 115 -17.64 -1.17 -7.15
C GLY A 115 -18.26 -2.36 -6.43
N ALA A 116 -19.27 -2.97 -7.03
CA ALA A 116 -19.95 -4.14 -6.50
C ALA A 116 -20.43 -5.05 -7.63
N VAL A 117 -20.58 -6.34 -7.32
CA VAL A 117 -21.12 -7.35 -8.23
C VAL A 117 -22.42 -7.91 -7.66
N CYS A 118 -23.50 -7.81 -8.44
CA CYS A 118 -24.82 -8.26 -7.99
C CYS A 118 -25.05 -9.74 -8.25
N LYS A 119 -25.85 -10.38 -7.39
CA LYS A 119 -26.33 -11.75 -7.63
C LYS A 119 -27.09 -11.85 -8.96
N PRO A 120 -27.13 -13.04 -9.60
CA PRO A 120 -27.89 -13.23 -10.83
C PRO A 120 -29.35 -12.79 -10.68
N GLY A 121 -29.82 -11.93 -11.59
CA GLY A 121 -31.18 -11.38 -11.57
C GLY A 121 -31.38 -10.12 -10.72
N HIS A 122 -30.34 -9.65 -10.03
CA HIS A 122 -30.36 -8.42 -9.24
C HIS A 122 -29.47 -7.34 -9.88
N SER A 123 -29.81 -6.07 -9.67
CA SER A 123 -29.09 -4.92 -10.24
C SER A 123 -28.78 -3.81 -9.22
N SER A 124 -29.34 -3.89 -8.00
CA SER A 124 -29.11 -2.92 -6.93
C SER A 124 -29.52 -3.50 -5.59
N GLY A 125 -29.08 -2.86 -4.50
CA GLY A 125 -29.51 -3.17 -3.14
C GLY A 125 -28.61 -4.21 -2.45
N PRO A 126 -29.11 -4.91 -1.43
CA PRO A 126 -28.30 -5.77 -0.55
C PRO A 126 -27.76 -7.02 -1.25
N ASP A 127 -28.21 -7.31 -2.47
CA ASP A 127 -27.73 -8.41 -3.30
C ASP A 127 -26.53 -8.03 -4.19
N CYS A 128 -26.00 -6.82 -4.03
CA CYS A 128 -24.77 -6.35 -4.67
C CYS A 128 -23.61 -6.34 -3.68
N PHE A 129 -22.60 -7.15 -3.97
CA PHE A 129 -21.50 -7.41 -3.06
C PHE A 129 -20.30 -6.56 -3.44
N PRO A 130 -19.83 -5.67 -2.55
CA PRO A 130 -18.58 -4.96 -2.75
C PRO A 130 -17.40 -5.93 -2.61
N LEU A 131 -16.22 -5.49 -3.04
CA LEU A 131 -15.00 -6.30 -2.94
C LEU A 131 -14.73 -6.74 -1.50
N GLU A 132 -14.66 -5.78 -0.59
CA GLU A 132 -14.39 -5.99 0.83
C GLU A 132 -15.66 -5.71 1.67
N PRO A 133 -16.07 -6.62 2.58
CA PRO A 133 -15.53 -7.97 2.81
C PRO A 133 -16.16 -9.08 1.93
N GLU A 134 -17.27 -8.83 1.25
CA GLU A 134 -18.14 -9.89 0.72
C GLU A 134 -17.49 -10.73 -0.39
N LEU A 135 -16.99 -10.10 -1.47
CA LEU A 135 -16.39 -10.86 -2.56
C LEU A 135 -15.08 -11.54 -2.13
N ASP A 136 -14.25 -10.87 -1.32
CA ASP A 136 -13.05 -11.46 -0.73
C ASP A 136 -13.37 -12.73 0.06
N HIS A 137 -14.41 -12.67 0.89
CA HIS A 137 -14.88 -13.84 1.63
C HIS A 137 -15.35 -14.96 0.70
N ILE A 138 -16.12 -14.64 -0.35
CA ILE A 138 -16.59 -15.63 -1.33
C ILE A 138 -15.41 -16.29 -2.06
N MET A 139 -14.45 -15.49 -2.54
CA MET A 139 -13.28 -15.99 -3.25
C MET A 139 -12.40 -16.88 -2.36
N ALA A 140 -12.26 -16.52 -1.08
CA ALA A 140 -11.47 -17.29 -0.12
C ALA A 140 -12.15 -18.60 0.31
N THR A 141 -13.46 -18.61 0.52
CA THR A 141 -14.17 -19.73 1.19
C THR A 141 -14.98 -20.62 0.26
N SER A 142 -15.49 -20.10 -0.86
CA SER A 142 -16.30 -20.91 -1.78
C SER A 142 -15.45 -21.98 -2.45
N ARG A 143 -16.06 -23.14 -2.68
CA ARG A 143 -15.49 -24.25 -3.47
C ARG A 143 -16.36 -24.57 -4.68
N SER A 144 -17.32 -23.72 -5.01
CA SER A 144 -18.16 -23.84 -6.20
C SER A 144 -17.47 -23.18 -7.39
N TYR A 145 -17.10 -23.96 -8.40
CA TYR A 145 -16.44 -23.45 -9.60
C TYR A 145 -17.28 -22.35 -10.28
N THR A 146 -18.59 -22.56 -10.42
CA THR A 146 -19.49 -21.63 -11.10
C THR A 146 -19.68 -20.34 -10.32
N GLN A 147 -19.76 -20.42 -8.98
CA GLN A 147 -19.88 -19.22 -8.14
C GLN A 147 -18.60 -18.38 -8.19
N LEU A 148 -17.44 -19.03 -8.05
CA LEU A 148 -16.14 -18.36 -8.14
C LEU A 148 -15.94 -17.70 -9.50
N LEU A 149 -16.28 -18.41 -10.59
CA LEU A 149 -16.19 -17.86 -11.94
C LEU A 149 -17.11 -16.64 -12.12
N TYR A 150 -18.36 -16.72 -11.64
CA TYR A 150 -19.33 -15.63 -11.76
C TYR A 150 -18.82 -14.33 -11.14
N TYR A 151 -18.38 -14.37 -9.87
CA TYR A 151 -17.91 -13.16 -9.19
C TYR A 151 -16.56 -12.66 -9.71
N TRP A 152 -15.66 -13.58 -10.09
CA TRP A 152 -14.38 -13.22 -10.70
C TRP A 152 -14.56 -12.48 -12.04
N GLU A 153 -15.50 -12.94 -12.87
CA GLU A 153 -15.84 -12.31 -14.16
C GLU A 153 -16.64 -11.03 -13.96
N GLY A 154 -17.61 -11.05 -13.04
CA GLY A 154 -18.42 -9.89 -12.67
C GLY A 154 -17.55 -8.72 -12.22
N TRP A 155 -16.59 -8.94 -11.32
CA TRP A 155 -15.69 -7.87 -10.86
C TRP A 155 -14.90 -7.23 -12.01
N ARG A 156 -14.38 -8.06 -12.92
CA ARG A 156 -13.64 -7.60 -14.10
C ARG A 156 -14.53 -6.86 -15.10
N THR A 157 -15.80 -7.21 -15.15
CA THR A 157 -16.77 -6.61 -16.07
C THR A 157 -17.31 -5.30 -15.51
N ASP A 158 -17.84 -5.33 -14.29
CA ASP A 158 -18.59 -4.25 -13.66
C ASP A 158 -17.66 -3.14 -13.14
N VAL A 159 -16.44 -3.51 -12.72
CA VAL A 159 -15.44 -2.55 -12.23
C VAL A 159 -14.29 -2.38 -13.21
N GLY A 160 -13.77 -3.48 -13.76
CA GLY A 160 -12.61 -3.44 -14.65
C GLY A 160 -12.87 -2.73 -15.99
N ARG A 161 -14.03 -2.95 -16.64
CA ARG A 161 -14.31 -2.33 -17.96
C ARG A 161 -14.47 -0.80 -17.86
N PRO A 162 -15.22 -0.23 -16.91
CA PRO A 162 -15.30 1.22 -16.75
C PRO A 162 -13.95 1.90 -16.52
N LEU A 163 -13.00 1.22 -15.86
CA LEU A 163 -11.66 1.77 -15.58
C LEU A 163 -10.76 1.87 -16.82
N ARG A 164 -11.08 1.18 -17.93
CA ARG A 164 -10.21 1.14 -19.12
C ARG A 164 -9.93 2.51 -19.73
N ALA A 165 -10.97 3.32 -19.94
CA ALA A 165 -10.82 4.63 -20.58
C ALA A 165 -10.14 5.66 -19.66
N PRO A 166 -10.55 5.82 -18.39
CA PRO A 166 -9.82 6.64 -17.41
C PRO A 166 -8.36 6.24 -17.26
N TYR A 167 -8.04 4.94 -17.22
CA TYR A 167 -6.65 4.48 -17.10
C TYR A 167 -5.80 4.86 -18.31
N ALA A 168 -6.33 4.73 -19.53
CA ALA A 168 -5.63 5.17 -20.73
C ALA A 168 -5.32 6.68 -20.70
N HIS A 169 -6.27 7.49 -20.21
CA HIS A 169 -6.08 8.93 -20.08
C HIS A 169 -5.08 9.29 -18.97
N PHE A 170 -5.15 8.61 -17.83
CA PHE A 170 -4.15 8.70 -16.76
C PHE A 170 -2.72 8.44 -17.28
N VAL A 171 -2.53 7.38 -18.08
CA VAL A 171 -1.21 7.04 -18.64
C VAL A 171 -0.68 8.15 -19.56
N GLN A 172 -1.55 8.80 -20.34
CA GLN A 172 -1.16 9.92 -21.20
C GLN A 172 -0.63 11.10 -20.37
N LEU A 173 -1.44 11.57 -19.41
CA LEU A 173 -1.10 12.71 -18.54
C LEU A 173 0.12 12.41 -17.66
N SER A 174 0.21 11.21 -17.09
CA SER A 174 1.36 10.84 -16.25
C SER A 174 2.65 10.82 -17.06
N ASN A 175 2.62 10.29 -18.28
CA ASN A 175 3.82 10.26 -19.13
C ASN A 175 4.24 11.65 -19.59
N GLU A 176 3.29 12.53 -19.91
CA GLU A 176 3.58 13.94 -20.20
C GLU A 176 4.32 14.61 -19.03
N ALA A 177 3.81 14.40 -17.81
CA ALA A 177 4.41 14.92 -16.59
C ALA A 177 5.84 14.38 -16.36
N SER A 178 6.05 13.07 -16.51
CA SER A 178 7.37 12.44 -16.34
C SER A 178 8.38 12.88 -17.39
N ARG A 179 7.95 13.10 -18.64
CA ARG A 179 8.83 13.59 -19.72
C ARG A 179 9.35 14.99 -19.49
N ALA A 180 8.56 15.85 -18.86
CA ALA A 180 8.99 17.19 -18.49
C ALA A 180 10.11 17.19 -17.41
N ASP A 181 10.27 16.11 -16.64
CA ASP A 181 11.41 15.91 -15.73
C ASP A 181 12.60 15.17 -16.39
N GLY A 182 12.49 14.81 -17.66
CA GLY A 182 13.56 14.17 -18.43
C GLY A 182 13.52 12.64 -18.46
N PHE A 183 12.45 12.00 -18.00
CA PHE A 183 12.24 10.55 -18.13
C PHE A 183 11.51 10.21 -19.44
N ALA A 184 11.76 9.04 -20.02
CA ALA A 184 11.07 8.55 -21.22
C ALA A 184 9.57 8.29 -20.98
N ASP A 185 9.25 7.75 -19.80
CA ASP A 185 7.91 7.42 -19.33
C ASP A 185 7.82 7.40 -17.80
N THR A 186 6.60 7.32 -17.27
CA THR A 186 6.36 7.22 -15.82
C THR A 186 6.98 5.96 -15.21
N GLY A 187 7.11 4.87 -15.97
CA GLY A 187 7.75 3.67 -15.48
C GLY A 187 9.26 3.86 -15.25
N GLU A 188 9.94 4.66 -16.07
CA GLU A 188 11.34 5.02 -15.85
C GLU A 188 11.50 5.88 -14.61
N PHE A 189 10.63 6.87 -14.43
CA PHE A 189 10.58 7.65 -13.19
C PHE A 189 10.38 6.74 -11.96
N TRP A 190 9.45 5.79 -12.01
CA TRP A 190 9.25 4.87 -10.88
C TRP A 190 10.46 3.97 -10.61
N ARG A 191 11.19 3.54 -11.64
CA ARG A 191 12.41 2.74 -11.46
C ARG A 191 13.59 3.58 -10.96
N SER A 192 13.63 4.87 -11.25
CA SER A 192 14.76 5.73 -10.88
C SER A 192 14.95 5.86 -9.37
N VAL A 193 13.89 5.62 -8.57
CA VAL A 193 13.96 5.64 -7.09
C VAL A 193 14.87 4.55 -6.52
N TYR A 194 15.16 3.49 -7.28
CA TYR A 194 16.10 2.43 -6.90
C TYR A 194 17.54 2.75 -7.29
N GLU A 195 17.76 3.78 -8.11
CA GLU A 195 19.08 4.30 -8.50
C GLU A 195 20.07 3.22 -8.96
N THR A 196 19.54 2.21 -9.64
CA THR A 196 20.28 1.03 -10.07
C THR A 196 20.09 0.87 -11.57
N GLU A 197 21.17 0.98 -12.35
CA GLU A 197 21.14 0.83 -13.81
C GLU A 197 20.69 -0.58 -14.23
N THR A 198 20.99 -1.59 -13.41
CA THR A 198 20.68 -3.01 -13.64
C THR A 198 19.34 -3.46 -13.07
N PHE A 199 18.50 -2.54 -12.56
CA PHE A 199 17.31 -2.89 -11.77
C PHE A 199 16.42 -3.97 -12.42
N ARG A 200 16.13 -3.86 -13.72
CA ARG A 200 15.33 -4.86 -14.45
C ARG A 200 16.03 -6.22 -14.55
N ALA A 201 17.33 -6.24 -14.80
CA ALA A 201 18.10 -7.47 -14.91
C ALA A 201 18.26 -8.17 -13.55
N ASP A 202 18.39 -7.39 -12.47
CA ASP A 202 18.44 -7.91 -11.11
C ASP A 202 17.11 -8.57 -10.71
N LEU A 203 15.97 -7.95 -11.04
CA LEU A 203 14.64 -8.52 -10.81
C LEU A 203 14.42 -9.82 -11.61
N GLU A 204 14.81 -9.87 -12.89
CA GLU A 204 14.70 -11.08 -13.71
C GLU A 204 15.53 -12.22 -13.12
N ARG A 205 16.77 -11.93 -12.70
CA ARG A 205 17.64 -12.92 -12.04
C ARG A 205 17.01 -13.47 -10.76
N LEU A 206 16.51 -12.59 -9.89
CA LEU A 206 15.83 -13.01 -8.65
C LEU A 206 14.58 -13.85 -8.95
N TYR A 207 13.80 -13.48 -9.98
CA TYR A 207 12.65 -14.27 -10.41
C TYR A 207 13.08 -15.66 -10.91
N ASP A 208 14.17 -15.75 -11.68
CA ASP A 208 14.72 -17.02 -12.16
C ASP A 208 15.19 -17.92 -11.02
N GLU A 209 15.78 -17.37 -9.96
CA GLU A 209 16.18 -18.10 -8.76
C GLU A 209 14.95 -18.64 -7.98
N LEU A 210 13.86 -17.87 -7.93
CA LEU A 210 12.60 -18.26 -7.27
C LEU A 210 11.73 -19.21 -8.14
N ARG A 211 11.92 -19.19 -9.46
CA ARG A 211 11.09 -19.90 -10.44
C ARG A 211 10.98 -21.40 -10.15
N PRO A 212 12.05 -22.16 -9.82
CA PRO A 212 11.93 -23.58 -9.50
C PRO A 212 10.99 -23.85 -8.33
N LEU A 213 11.10 -23.07 -7.24
CA LEU A 213 10.23 -23.19 -6.07
C LEU A 213 8.77 -22.92 -6.45
N TYR A 214 8.52 -21.83 -7.17
CA TYR A 214 7.17 -21.48 -7.64
C TYR A 214 6.58 -22.58 -8.53
N LEU A 215 7.36 -23.14 -9.47
CA LEU A 215 6.87 -24.18 -10.38
C LEU A 215 6.52 -25.47 -9.64
N HIS A 216 7.30 -25.87 -8.63
CA HIS A 216 6.97 -27.02 -7.77
C HIS A 216 5.70 -26.77 -6.96
N MET A 217 5.57 -25.59 -6.33
CA MET A 217 4.36 -25.18 -5.61
C MET A 217 3.14 -25.17 -6.54
N HIS A 218 3.26 -24.53 -7.70
CA HIS A 218 2.21 -24.45 -8.72
C HIS A 218 1.77 -25.85 -9.19
N ALA A 219 2.71 -26.75 -9.51
CA ALA A 219 2.38 -28.11 -9.94
C ALA A 219 1.66 -28.92 -8.85
N TYR A 220 2.11 -28.78 -7.59
CA TYR A 220 1.47 -29.41 -6.43
C TYR A 220 0.04 -28.89 -6.23
N VAL A 221 -0.15 -27.58 -6.22
CA VAL A 221 -1.47 -26.93 -6.08
C VAL A 221 -2.39 -27.32 -7.24
N ARG A 222 -1.91 -27.27 -8.48
CA ARG A 222 -2.67 -27.69 -9.68
C ARG A 222 -3.16 -29.14 -9.55
N ARG A 223 -2.32 -30.05 -9.04
CA ARG A 223 -2.72 -31.44 -8.79
C ARG A 223 -3.82 -31.54 -7.73
N ARG A 224 -3.74 -30.76 -6.65
CA ARG A 224 -4.76 -30.72 -5.59
C ARG A 224 -6.10 -30.17 -6.12
N LEU A 225 -6.06 -29.08 -6.89
CA LEU A 225 -7.24 -28.51 -7.54
C LEU A 225 -7.85 -29.49 -8.56
N HIS A 226 -7.05 -30.19 -9.35
CA HIS A 226 -7.55 -31.26 -10.24
C HIS A 226 -8.31 -32.35 -9.47
N ARG A 227 -7.82 -32.77 -8.29
CA ARG A 227 -8.54 -33.75 -7.47
C ARG A 227 -9.89 -33.22 -6.98
N ARG A 228 -10.00 -31.91 -6.71
CA ARG A 228 -11.22 -31.27 -6.20
C ARG A 228 -12.25 -30.96 -7.28
N TYR A 229 -11.80 -30.43 -8.43
CA TYR A 229 -12.64 -29.88 -9.50
C TYR A 229 -12.74 -30.79 -10.74
N GLY A 230 -11.89 -31.82 -10.85
CA GLY A 230 -11.89 -32.77 -11.96
C GLY A 230 -11.12 -32.32 -13.20
N GLU A 231 -10.88 -33.27 -14.09
CA GLU A 231 -10.04 -33.10 -15.29
C GLU A 231 -10.58 -32.10 -16.31
N ARG A 232 -11.92 -31.97 -16.38
CA ARG A 232 -12.59 -31.06 -17.32
C ARG A 232 -12.31 -29.59 -17.00
N LEU A 233 -12.10 -29.28 -15.72
CA LEU A 233 -11.97 -27.91 -15.22
C LEU A 233 -10.51 -27.53 -14.93
N VAL A 234 -9.65 -28.50 -14.65
CA VAL A 234 -8.24 -28.26 -14.34
C VAL A 234 -7.36 -29.21 -15.15
N ASN A 235 -6.60 -28.69 -16.11
CA ASN A 235 -5.66 -29.49 -16.90
C ASN A 235 -4.33 -29.64 -16.14
N LEU A 236 -3.88 -30.87 -15.87
CA LEU A 236 -2.62 -31.16 -15.16
C LEU A 236 -1.34 -30.66 -15.87
N ARG A 237 -1.44 -30.32 -17.15
CA ARG A 237 -0.34 -29.83 -17.98
C ARG A 237 -0.54 -28.37 -18.43
N GLY A 238 -1.65 -27.74 -18.07
CA GLY A 238 -1.98 -26.36 -18.42
C GLY A 238 -1.89 -25.38 -17.25
N PRO A 239 -2.18 -24.09 -17.47
CA PRO A 239 -2.33 -23.11 -16.39
C PRO A 239 -3.48 -23.45 -15.44
N ILE A 240 -3.44 -22.92 -14.21
CA ILE A 240 -4.55 -23.00 -13.27
C ILE A 240 -5.59 -21.92 -13.63
N PRO A 241 -6.91 -22.23 -13.63
CA PRO A 241 -7.94 -21.20 -13.76
C PRO A 241 -7.82 -20.16 -12.62
N ALA A 242 -7.71 -18.88 -12.98
CA ALA A 242 -7.34 -17.81 -12.05
C ALA A 242 -8.34 -17.58 -10.89
N HIS A 243 -9.59 -18.01 -11.04
CA HIS A 243 -10.65 -17.86 -10.02
C HIS A 243 -10.64 -18.96 -8.94
N LEU A 244 -9.71 -19.92 -8.98
CA LEU A 244 -9.67 -21.07 -8.08
C LEU A 244 -8.59 -21.00 -6.99
N LEU A 245 -7.92 -19.86 -6.83
CA LEU A 245 -6.73 -19.74 -5.99
C LEU A 245 -7.00 -19.03 -4.66
N GLY A 246 -8.27 -18.84 -4.28
CA GLY A 246 -8.65 -18.34 -2.96
C GLY A 246 -8.58 -16.82 -2.82
N ASP A 247 -8.42 -16.09 -3.93
CA ASP A 247 -8.20 -14.65 -4.00
C ASP A 247 -8.70 -14.12 -5.35
N MET A 248 -9.15 -12.86 -5.42
CA MET A 248 -9.72 -12.24 -6.62
C MET A 248 -8.72 -12.13 -7.80
N TRP A 249 -7.42 -12.03 -7.49
CA TRP A 249 -6.34 -11.86 -8.46
C TRP A 249 -5.35 -13.04 -8.49
N ALA A 250 -5.59 -14.07 -7.67
CA ALA A 250 -4.67 -15.19 -7.44
C ALA A 250 -3.27 -14.75 -6.97
N GLN A 251 -3.15 -13.60 -6.31
CA GLN A 251 -1.86 -13.06 -5.86
C GLN A 251 -1.36 -13.72 -4.57
N GLN A 252 -2.27 -14.28 -3.77
CA GLN A 252 -1.94 -15.06 -2.58
C GLN A 252 -2.89 -16.26 -2.45
N TRP A 253 -2.39 -17.43 -2.00
CA TRP A 253 -3.11 -18.71 -2.10
C TRP A 253 -3.52 -19.31 -0.74
N GLN A 254 -3.47 -18.52 0.34
CA GLN A 254 -3.87 -18.96 1.69
C GLN A 254 -5.33 -19.40 1.77
N GLY A 255 -6.21 -18.80 0.95
CA GLY A 255 -7.65 -19.11 0.94
C GLY A 255 -7.96 -20.56 0.57
N ILE A 256 -7.04 -21.27 -0.10
CA ILE A 256 -7.19 -22.68 -0.49
C ILE A 256 -6.37 -23.65 0.35
N TYR A 257 -5.84 -23.23 1.50
CA TYR A 257 -4.98 -24.07 2.33
C TYR A 257 -5.63 -25.42 2.70
N ASP A 258 -6.92 -25.44 2.98
CA ASP A 258 -7.74 -26.65 3.22
C ASP A 258 -7.64 -27.67 2.08
N LEU A 259 -7.54 -27.21 0.82
CA LEU A 259 -7.43 -28.08 -0.35
C LEU A 259 -6.01 -28.63 -0.55
N VAL A 260 -5.00 -27.90 -0.06
CA VAL A 260 -3.59 -28.16 -0.38
C VAL A 260 -2.77 -28.62 0.81
N VAL A 261 -3.38 -28.82 1.98
CA VAL A 261 -2.70 -29.30 3.20
C VAL A 261 -1.89 -30.59 2.91
N PRO A 262 -0.57 -30.59 3.18
CA PRO A 262 0.26 -31.77 2.93
C PRO A 262 -0.12 -32.97 3.82
N TYR A 263 -0.37 -32.71 5.10
CA TYR A 263 -0.68 -33.72 6.12
C TYR A 263 -2.04 -33.43 6.78
N PRO A 264 -3.14 -33.95 6.22
CA PRO A 264 -4.46 -33.83 6.83
C PRO A 264 -4.45 -34.37 8.26
N GLY A 265 -5.12 -33.67 9.19
CA GLY A 265 -5.18 -34.07 10.61
C GLY A 265 -4.06 -33.52 11.51
N LYS A 266 -3.12 -32.75 10.96
CA LYS A 266 -2.24 -31.88 11.76
C LYS A 266 -2.84 -30.48 11.85
N THR A 267 -2.89 -29.93 13.06
CA THR A 267 -3.36 -28.56 13.29
C THR A 267 -2.37 -27.56 12.73
N ARG A 268 -2.88 -26.59 11.98
CA ARG A 268 -2.13 -25.39 11.64
C ARG A 268 -1.98 -24.57 12.92
N VAL A 269 -0.86 -23.87 13.05
CA VAL A 269 -0.72 -22.82 14.06
C VAL A 269 -1.59 -21.65 13.60
N ASP A 270 -2.77 -21.54 14.21
CA ASP A 270 -3.67 -20.41 14.13
C ASP A 270 -4.15 -20.12 15.55
N VAL A 271 -3.80 -18.94 16.04
CA VAL A 271 -4.07 -18.53 17.42
C VAL A 271 -5.32 -17.66 17.54
N THR A 272 -6.10 -17.51 16.45
CA THR A 272 -7.30 -16.67 16.42
C THR A 272 -8.30 -17.07 17.52
N SER A 273 -8.59 -18.37 17.67
CA SER A 273 -9.50 -18.84 18.73
C SER A 273 -8.96 -18.53 20.12
N ALA A 274 -7.66 -18.72 20.37
CA ALA A 274 -7.03 -18.41 21.64
C ALA A 274 -7.08 -16.90 21.95
N MET A 275 -6.87 -16.04 20.96
CA MET A 275 -7.01 -14.58 21.11
C MET A 275 -8.45 -14.21 21.53
N VAL A 276 -9.46 -14.79 20.89
CA VAL A 276 -10.87 -14.55 21.22
C VAL A 276 -11.22 -15.08 22.60
N GLU A 277 -10.80 -16.30 22.94
CA GLU A 277 -11.03 -16.93 24.25
C GLU A 277 -10.38 -16.15 25.40
N GLN A 278 -9.21 -15.54 25.16
CA GLN A 278 -8.52 -14.67 26.11
C GLN A 278 -9.07 -13.24 26.14
N GLY A 279 -10.06 -12.90 25.33
CA GLY A 279 -10.68 -11.57 25.29
C GLY A 279 -9.80 -10.49 24.68
N TRP A 280 -8.93 -10.83 23.72
CA TRP A 280 -8.13 -9.85 23.00
C TRP A 280 -9.03 -8.85 22.26
N ASN A 281 -8.57 -7.60 22.21
CA ASN A 281 -9.16 -6.54 21.39
C ASN A 281 -8.08 -5.88 20.53
N THR A 282 -8.48 -5.00 19.63
CA THR A 282 -7.56 -4.36 18.67
C THR A 282 -6.48 -3.55 19.36
N THR A 283 -6.83 -2.74 20.37
CA THR A 283 -5.87 -1.98 21.17
C THR A 283 -4.79 -2.89 21.77
N HIS A 284 -5.18 -4.05 22.30
CA HIS A 284 -4.23 -5.01 22.85
C HIS A 284 -3.30 -5.58 21.76
N MET A 285 -3.82 -5.90 20.56
CA MET A 285 -2.99 -6.36 19.44
C MET A 285 -1.89 -5.35 19.06
N PHE A 286 -2.24 -4.06 18.99
CA PHE A 286 -1.26 -3.00 18.71
C PHE A 286 -0.30 -2.76 19.89
N ARG A 287 -0.74 -2.94 21.14
CA ARG A 287 0.15 -2.84 22.32
C ARG A 287 1.16 -3.98 22.39
N VAL A 288 0.76 -5.20 22.06
CA VAL A 288 1.68 -6.34 21.92
C VAL A 288 2.70 -6.06 20.82
N SER A 289 2.27 -5.42 19.73
CA SER A 289 3.19 -4.99 18.68
C SER A 289 4.16 -3.91 19.16
N GLU A 290 3.70 -2.88 19.86
CA GLU A 290 4.56 -1.88 20.51
C GLU A 290 5.60 -2.52 21.44
N GLU A 291 5.20 -3.47 22.28
CA GLU A 291 6.09 -4.22 23.17
C GLU A 291 7.17 -4.98 22.39
N PHE A 292 6.80 -5.59 21.26
CA PHE A 292 7.77 -6.26 20.40
C PHE A 292 8.86 -5.28 19.93
N PHE A 293 8.49 -4.11 19.41
CA PHE A 293 9.44 -3.12 18.93
C PHE A 293 10.29 -2.54 20.07
N THR A 294 9.70 -2.20 21.21
CA THR A 294 10.45 -1.66 22.35
C THR A 294 11.37 -2.70 22.99
N SER A 295 11.03 -3.99 22.92
CA SER A 295 11.93 -5.08 23.34
C SER A 295 13.22 -5.16 22.52
N LEU A 296 13.23 -4.58 21.31
CA LEU A 296 14.41 -4.44 20.45
C LEU A 296 15.17 -3.12 20.69
N GLY A 297 14.70 -2.27 21.62
CA GLY A 297 15.24 -0.94 21.88
C GLY A 297 14.76 0.14 20.89
N LEU A 298 13.69 -0.13 20.14
CA LEU A 298 13.08 0.86 19.24
C LEU A 298 12.09 1.77 20.00
N MET A 299 11.59 2.82 19.34
CA MET A 299 10.80 3.87 19.98
C MET A 299 9.39 3.39 20.37
N GLU A 300 8.83 3.91 21.45
CA GLU A 300 7.40 3.73 21.75
C GLU A 300 6.52 4.51 20.76
N MET A 301 5.26 4.09 20.58
CA MET A 301 4.31 4.87 19.78
C MET A 301 3.89 6.12 20.56
N PRO A 302 3.94 7.32 19.94
CA PRO A 302 3.62 8.55 20.64
C PRO A 302 2.13 8.62 21.04
N PRO A 303 1.75 9.43 22.03
CA PRO A 303 0.34 9.61 22.42
C PRO A 303 -0.58 10.02 21.25
N GLU A 304 -0.06 10.82 20.32
CA GLU A 304 -0.73 11.23 19.10
C GLU A 304 -1.13 10.04 18.22
N PHE A 305 -0.31 8.98 18.17
CA PHE A 305 -0.62 7.76 17.43
C PHE A 305 -1.86 7.07 17.99
N TRP A 306 -1.91 6.88 19.31
CA TRP A 306 -3.04 6.19 19.97
C TRP A 306 -4.34 6.99 19.89
N ASN A 307 -4.25 8.32 19.99
CA ASN A 307 -5.42 9.19 19.93
C ASN A 307 -5.91 9.45 18.49
N GLY A 308 -5.00 9.43 17.51
CA GLY A 308 -5.28 9.79 16.13
C GLY A 308 -5.63 8.63 15.20
N SER A 309 -5.15 7.41 15.50
CA SER A 309 -5.29 6.25 14.61
C SER A 309 -6.72 5.70 14.54
N MET A 310 -7.06 5.14 13.37
CA MET A 310 -8.29 4.37 13.17
C MET A 310 -7.93 2.89 13.15
N LEU A 311 -7.90 2.28 14.34
CA LEU A 311 -7.48 0.88 14.53
C LEU A 311 -8.63 -0.12 14.37
N GLU A 312 -9.87 0.36 14.27
CA GLU A 312 -11.09 -0.42 14.04
C GLU A 312 -11.97 0.27 13.00
N LYS A 313 -12.83 -0.50 12.33
CA LYS A 313 -13.87 0.08 11.47
C LYS A 313 -14.86 0.85 12.36
N PRO A 314 -15.13 2.15 12.10
CA PRO A 314 -16.13 2.89 12.86
C PRO A 314 -17.52 2.24 12.76
N ALA A 315 -18.20 2.12 13.90
CA ALA A 315 -19.53 1.50 13.99
C ALA A 315 -20.69 2.44 13.64
N ASP A 316 -20.40 3.71 13.32
CA ASP A 316 -21.39 4.75 13.05
C ASP A 316 -21.85 4.80 11.58
N GLY A 317 -21.48 3.79 10.78
CA GLY A 317 -21.94 3.63 9.41
C GLY A 317 -21.24 4.54 8.40
N ARG A 318 -20.17 5.25 8.78
CA ARG A 318 -19.39 6.03 7.81
C ARG A 318 -18.62 5.12 6.86
N GLU A 319 -18.52 5.55 5.61
CA GLU A 319 -17.70 4.88 4.60
C GLU A 319 -16.21 5.23 4.80
N VAL A 320 -15.36 4.22 4.77
CA VAL A 320 -13.91 4.35 5.00
C VAL A 320 -13.14 3.46 4.03
N VAL A 321 -11.89 3.83 3.76
CA VAL A 321 -10.95 2.94 3.08
C VAL A 321 -10.42 1.94 4.11
N CYS A 322 -10.83 0.67 4.04
CA CYS A 322 -10.45 -0.33 5.06
C CYS A 322 -9.04 -0.92 4.89
N HIS A 323 -8.49 -0.90 3.68
CA HIS A 323 -7.14 -1.38 3.41
C HIS A 323 -6.11 -0.74 4.37
N ALA A 324 -5.30 -1.57 5.02
CA ALA A 324 -4.34 -1.12 6.02
C ALA A 324 -3.30 -0.16 5.41
N SER A 325 -2.87 0.80 6.21
CA SER A 325 -1.88 1.81 5.80
C SER A 325 -1.36 2.59 7.01
N ALA A 326 -0.08 2.95 6.96
CA ALA A 326 0.58 3.83 7.90
C ALA A 326 0.82 5.23 7.31
N TRP A 327 0.70 6.26 8.14
CA TRP A 327 0.67 7.67 7.73
C TRP A 327 1.66 8.52 8.54
N ASP A 328 2.55 9.21 7.85
CA ASP A 328 3.39 10.31 8.38
C ASP A 328 2.76 11.65 8.02
N PHE A 329 2.43 12.47 9.02
CA PHE A 329 1.83 13.79 8.82
C PHE A 329 2.87 14.90 8.59
N TYR A 330 4.14 14.55 8.45
CA TYR A 330 5.28 15.43 8.16
C TYR A 330 5.58 16.49 9.22
N ASN A 331 4.85 16.53 10.33
CA ASN A 331 5.07 17.46 11.45
C ASN A 331 5.95 16.89 12.57
N ARG A 332 6.55 15.69 12.36
CA ARG A 332 7.44 14.96 13.28
C ARG A 332 6.80 14.48 14.58
N LYS A 333 5.47 14.57 14.70
CA LYS A 333 4.72 14.26 15.92
C LYS A 333 3.57 13.29 15.67
N ASP A 334 2.79 13.58 14.64
CA ASP A 334 1.57 12.86 14.31
C ASP A 334 1.89 11.75 13.29
N PHE A 335 1.74 10.51 13.75
CA PHE A 335 1.92 9.31 12.96
C PHE A 335 0.75 8.40 13.27
N ARG A 336 0.11 7.81 12.25
CA ARG A 336 -1.14 7.06 12.45
C ARG A 336 -1.20 5.80 11.63
N ILE A 337 -2.01 4.85 12.08
CA ILE A 337 -2.45 3.70 11.29
C ILE A 337 -3.94 3.79 11.01
N LYS A 338 -4.34 3.43 9.79
CA LYS A 338 -5.72 3.27 9.37
C LYS A 338 -5.94 1.83 8.91
N GLN A 339 -6.53 1.01 9.77
CA GLN A 339 -6.80 -0.41 9.53
C GLN A 339 -8.15 -0.82 10.15
N CYS A 340 -8.99 -1.49 9.36
CA CYS A 340 -10.23 -2.10 9.87
C CYS A 340 -9.92 -3.45 10.57
N THR A 341 -9.24 -3.40 11.72
CA THR A 341 -8.69 -4.59 12.40
C THR A 341 -9.79 -5.48 12.95
N SER A 342 -9.66 -6.78 12.72
CA SER A 342 -10.43 -7.85 13.35
C SER A 342 -9.52 -8.67 14.28
N VAL A 343 -10.08 -9.26 15.34
CA VAL A 343 -9.31 -10.10 16.28
C VAL A 343 -8.97 -11.44 15.64
N THR A 344 -7.89 -11.46 14.86
CA THR A 344 -7.38 -12.64 14.14
C THR A 344 -5.86 -12.68 14.14
N MET A 345 -5.27 -13.86 13.99
CA MET A 345 -3.81 -14.00 13.83
C MET A 345 -3.30 -13.21 12.61
N THR A 346 -4.05 -13.21 11.50
CA THR A 346 -3.68 -12.47 10.29
C THR A 346 -3.56 -10.97 10.57
N ASP A 347 -4.53 -10.40 11.27
CA ASP A 347 -4.51 -8.97 11.58
C ASP A 347 -3.53 -8.61 12.71
N LEU A 348 -3.18 -9.57 13.58
CA LEU A 348 -2.07 -9.39 14.53
C LEU A 348 -0.74 -9.25 13.77
N VAL A 349 -0.50 -10.10 12.78
CA VAL A 349 0.68 -10.02 11.92
C VAL A 349 0.67 -8.72 11.11
N ARG A 350 -0.48 -8.32 10.58
CA ARG A 350 -0.65 -7.04 9.86
C ARG A 350 -0.39 -5.82 10.76
N ALA A 351 -0.84 -5.84 12.02
CA ALA A 351 -0.54 -4.76 12.96
C ALA A 351 0.97 -4.55 13.15
N HIS A 352 1.77 -5.63 13.17
CA HIS A 352 3.24 -5.55 13.23
C HIS A 352 3.84 -5.01 11.94
N HIS A 353 3.29 -5.37 10.78
CA HIS A 353 3.71 -4.82 9.50
C HIS A 353 3.51 -3.29 9.48
N GLU A 354 2.29 -2.82 9.78
CA GLU A 354 1.96 -1.40 9.78
C GLU A 354 2.74 -0.59 10.82
N MET A 355 2.95 -1.15 12.02
CA MET A 355 3.80 -0.51 13.03
C MET A 355 5.28 -0.46 12.64
N GLY A 356 5.73 -1.35 11.74
CA GLY A 356 7.06 -1.27 11.13
C GLY A 356 7.24 -0.01 10.27
N HIS A 357 6.22 0.40 9.52
CA HIS A 357 6.22 1.68 8.81
C HIS A 357 6.28 2.85 9.79
N VAL A 358 5.48 2.84 10.85
CA VAL A 358 5.49 3.90 11.86
C VAL A 358 6.86 4.01 12.55
N GLN A 359 7.51 2.88 12.84
CA GLN A 359 8.89 2.91 13.34
C GLN A 359 9.85 3.56 12.35
N TYR A 360 9.75 3.25 11.06
CA TYR A 360 10.58 3.92 10.06
C TYR A 360 10.34 5.44 10.10
N PHE A 361 9.07 5.87 10.21
CA PHE A 361 8.72 7.29 10.33
C PHE A 361 9.39 7.96 11.53
N LEU A 362 9.29 7.32 12.70
CA LEU A 362 9.86 7.82 13.95
C LEU A 362 11.38 7.97 13.88
N GLN A 363 12.07 7.04 13.20
CA GLN A 363 13.53 7.03 13.11
C GLN A 363 14.09 8.12 12.18
N TYR A 364 13.40 8.43 11.08
CA TYR A 364 13.89 9.44 10.13
C TYR A 364 13.30 10.84 10.33
N LYS A 365 12.43 11.06 11.34
CA LYS A 365 11.61 12.27 11.43
C LYS A 365 12.41 13.58 11.54
N GLU A 366 13.69 13.51 11.92
CA GLU A 366 14.58 14.67 11.98
C GLU A 366 15.34 14.93 10.67
N GLN A 367 15.27 14.03 9.68
CA GLN A 367 15.83 14.26 8.35
C GLN A 367 15.07 15.39 7.62
N PRO A 368 15.72 16.08 6.65
CA PRO A 368 15.02 16.98 5.73
C PRO A 368 13.88 16.24 5.03
N VAL A 369 12.77 16.95 4.77
CA VAL A 369 11.55 16.36 4.20
C VAL A 369 11.81 15.51 2.93
N PRO A 370 12.64 15.93 1.95
CA PRO A 370 12.92 15.11 0.77
C PRO A 370 13.58 13.75 1.07
N PHE A 371 14.18 13.59 2.26
CA PHE A 371 14.82 12.36 2.73
C PHE A 371 13.98 11.53 3.69
N ARG A 372 12.78 11.98 4.08
CA ARG A 372 11.84 11.20 4.90
C ARG A 372 11.12 10.15 4.07
N ARG A 373 11.88 9.14 3.67
CA ARG A 373 11.44 7.96 2.91
C ARG A 373 12.40 6.81 3.18
N GLY A 374 12.00 5.58 2.85
CA GLY A 374 12.90 4.43 2.88
C GLY A 374 14.10 4.63 1.96
N ALA A 375 15.20 3.90 2.21
CA ALA A 375 16.39 3.94 1.35
C ALA A 375 16.04 3.70 -0.13
N ASN A 376 15.13 2.76 -0.36
CA ASN A 376 14.27 2.63 -1.53
C ASN A 376 12.88 2.16 -1.06
N PRO A 377 11.84 2.12 -1.91
CA PRO A 377 10.51 1.70 -1.49
C PRO A 377 10.45 0.29 -0.88
N GLY A 378 11.30 -0.64 -1.35
CA GLY A 378 11.34 -2.02 -0.83
C GLY A 378 11.81 -2.11 0.63
N PHE A 379 12.64 -1.18 1.11
CA PHE A 379 13.04 -1.14 2.52
C PHE A 379 11.86 -0.82 3.44
N HIS A 380 10.92 0.01 2.97
CA HIS A 380 9.78 0.42 3.79
C HIS A 380 8.86 -0.77 4.10
N GLU A 381 8.57 -1.57 3.08
CA GLU A 381 7.76 -2.80 3.18
C GLU A 381 8.50 -3.89 3.97
N ALA A 382 9.81 -4.04 3.75
CA ALA A 382 10.60 -5.10 4.36
C ALA A 382 10.70 -4.96 5.89
N ILE A 383 10.75 -3.74 6.44
CA ILE A 383 10.83 -3.55 7.89
C ILE A 383 9.57 -4.10 8.59
N GLY A 384 8.38 -3.84 8.05
CA GLY A 384 7.14 -4.40 8.57
C GLY A 384 7.15 -5.93 8.51
N ASP A 385 7.51 -6.49 7.36
CA ASP A 385 7.48 -7.94 7.13
C ASP A 385 8.51 -8.71 7.96
N VAL A 386 9.72 -8.18 8.16
CA VAL A 386 10.74 -8.84 8.98
C VAL A 386 10.28 -9.02 10.42
N MET A 387 9.57 -8.05 10.97
CA MET A 387 9.01 -8.15 12.33
C MET A 387 7.85 -9.14 12.38
N ALA A 388 6.94 -9.04 11.41
CA ALA A 388 5.83 -9.98 11.23
C ALA A 388 6.29 -11.45 11.15
N LEU A 389 7.40 -11.74 10.46
CA LEU A 389 7.99 -13.08 10.38
C LEU A 389 8.41 -13.63 11.75
N SER A 390 8.97 -12.78 12.62
CA SER A 390 9.38 -13.18 13.98
C SER A 390 8.18 -13.48 14.88
N VAL A 391 7.14 -12.67 14.75
CA VAL A 391 5.91 -12.75 15.54
C VAL A 391 5.09 -13.98 15.19
N ALA A 392 5.05 -14.36 13.92
CA ALA A 392 4.33 -15.54 13.44
C ALA A 392 4.96 -16.88 13.87
N THR A 393 6.14 -16.87 14.51
CA THR A 393 6.80 -18.11 14.95
C THR A 393 6.08 -18.76 16.14
N PRO A 394 5.96 -20.10 16.19
CA PRO A 394 5.37 -20.79 17.35
C PRO A 394 6.07 -20.45 18.67
N ARG A 395 7.39 -20.22 18.63
CA ARG A 395 8.18 -19.81 19.80
C ARG A 395 7.73 -18.45 20.34
N HIS A 396 7.49 -17.47 19.47
CA HIS A 396 7.03 -16.16 19.89
C HIS A 396 5.57 -16.22 20.37
N LEU A 397 4.69 -16.91 19.63
CA LEU A 397 3.28 -17.11 20.01
C LEU A 397 3.14 -17.75 21.40
N LYS A 398 4.02 -18.70 21.74
CA LYS A 398 4.10 -19.27 23.09
C LYS A 398 4.55 -18.27 24.15
N LYS A 399 5.53 -17.42 23.83
CA LYS A 399 6.03 -16.38 24.75
C LYS A 399 4.94 -15.36 25.11
N ILE A 400 4.05 -15.04 24.16
CA ILE A 400 2.92 -14.12 24.37
C ILE A 400 1.64 -14.83 24.82
N GLY A 401 1.73 -16.10 25.24
CA GLY A 401 0.61 -16.84 25.83
C GLY A 401 -0.48 -17.29 24.86
N LEU A 402 -0.23 -17.25 23.55
CA LEU A 402 -1.19 -17.66 22.51
C LEU A 402 -1.02 -19.12 22.06
N LEU A 403 0.02 -19.80 22.51
CA LEU A 403 0.31 -21.20 22.17
C LEU A 403 0.93 -21.92 23.37
N GLU A 404 0.57 -23.20 23.58
CA GLU A 404 0.99 -23.98 24.77
C GLU A 404 2.44 -24.47 24.77
#